data_AF-A0A1F9YMV0-F1
#
_entry.id   AF-A0A1F9YMV0-F1
#
_cell.length_a   1.000
_cell.length_b   1.000
_cell.length_c   1.000
_cell.angle_alpha   90.00
_cell.angle_beta   90.00
_cell.angle_gamma   90.00
#
_symmetry.space_group_name_H-M   'P 1'
#
loop_
_entity.id
_entity.type
_entity.pdbx_description
1 polymer ?
#
loop_
_entity_poly.entity_id
_entity_poly.type
_entity_poly.pdbx_seq_one_letter_code
_entity_poly.pdbx_strand_id
1 'polypeptide(L)' 'MNMDQISDLLTRIRNANLRQKDRVDVPHTKIKMEIVRILKDEGFIANYKTFFANGNKRGTIRVFLKYSPE' A
#
# COMPACT_ATOMS: atom_id res chain seq x y z
N MET A 1 -13.83 5.77 13.96
CA MET A 1 -13.62 4.31 14.06
C MET A 1 -13.42 3.77 12.66
N ASN A 2 -12.25 3.19 12.35
CA ASN A 2 -12.03 2.54 11.07
C ASN A 2 -12.29 1.04 11.30
N MET A 3 -13.43 0.54 10.83
CA MET A 3 -13.94 -0.78 11.20
C MET A 3 -13.17 -1.92 10.53
N ASP A 4 -12.50 -1.67 9.40
CA ASP A 4 -11.66 -2.65 8.72
C ASP A 4 -10.42 -1.99 8.08
N GLN A 5 -9.26 -2.30 8.65
CA GLN A 5 -7.98 -1.79 8.17
C GLN A 5 -7.53 -2.43 6.84
N ILE A 6 -7.95 -3.67 6.56
CA ILE A 6 -7.62 -4.39 5.32
C ILE A 6 -8.46 -3.83 4.17
N SER A 7 -9.76 -3.65 4.38
CA SER A 7 -10.63 -3.04 3.37
C SER A 7 -10.19 -1.61 3.03
N ASP A 8 -9.76 -0.80 4.01
CA ASP A 8 -9.18 0.53 3.77
C ASP A 8 -7.90 0.45 2.89
N LEU A 9 -7.01 -0.52 3.12
CA LEU A 9 -5.82 -0.73 2.30
C LEU A 9 -6.19 -1.01 0.83
N LEU A 10 -7.05 -2.00 0.61
CA LEU A 10 -7.43 -2.43 -0.74
C LEU A 10 -8.19 -1.33 -1.48
N THR A 11 -9.09 -0.63 -0.78
CA THR A 11 -9.84 0.49 -1.34
C THR A 11 -8.92 1.64 -1.75
N ARG A 12 -7.89 1.96 -0.95
CA ARG A 12 -6.91 2.98 -1.31
C ARG A 12 -6.09 2.60 -2.54
N ILE A 13 -5.64 1.35 -2.63
CA ILE A 13 -4.92 0.83 -3.81
C ILE A 13 -5.82 0.91 -5.05
N ARG A 14 -7.05 0.41 -4.98
CA ARG A 14 -8.03 0.49 -6.08
C ARG A 14 -8.25 1.92 -6.55
N ASN A 15 -8.52 2.84 -5.63
CA ASN A 15 -8.80 4.23 -5.95
C ASN A 15 -7.58 4.99 -6.47
N ALA A 16 -6.36 4.61 -6.06
CA ALA A 16 -5.14 5.14 -6.63
C ALA A 16 -4.91 4.60 -8.06
N ASN A 17 -5.21 3.32 -8.29
CA ASN A 17 -5.12 2.69 -9.59
C ASN A 17 -6.06 3.35 -10.62
N LEU A 18 -7.34 3.51 -10.24
CA LEU A 18 -8.38 4.15 -11.07
C LEU A 18 -8.06 5.62 -11.41
N ARG A 19 -7.28 6.31 -10.59
CA ARG A 19 -6.86 7.70 -10.82
C ARG A 19 -5.44 7.81 -11.41
N GLN A 20 -4.89 6.70 -11.89
CA GLN A 20 -3.57 6.64 -12.52
C GLN A 20 -2.47 7.29 -11.65
N LYS A 21 -2.49 7.05 -10.33
CA LYS A 21 -1.44 7.54 -9.43
C LYS A 21 -0.25 6.58 -9.44
N ASP A 22 0.96 7.12 -9.49
CA ASP A 22 2.19 6.31 -9.39
C ASP A 22 2.30 5.55 -8.05
N ARG A 23 1.73 6.11 -6.98
CA ARG A 23 1.87 5.61 -5.62
C ARG A 23 0.71 5.95 -4.70
N VAL A 24 0.59 5.16 -3.63
CA VAL A 24 -0.35 5.40 -2.52
C VAL A 24 0.30 5.12 -1.17
N ASP A 25 0.01 5.99 -0.20
CA ASP A 25 0.53 5.88 1.16
C ASP A 25 -0.58 5.39 2.11
N VAL A 26 -0.23 4.39 2.94
CA VAL A 26 -1.12 3.80 3.94
C VAL A 26 -0.40 3.68 5.29
N PRO A 27 -1.13 3.76 6.42
CA PRO A 27 -0.53 3.53 7.73
C PRO A 27 0.09 2.14 7.81
N HIS A 28 1.27 2.03 8.42
CA HIS A 28 1.96 0.76 8.61
C HIS A 28 1.27 -0.07 9.69
N THR A 29 0.98 -1.33 9.36
CA THR A 29 0.72 -2.41 10.32
C THR A 29 1.36 -3.69 9.80
N LYS A 30 1.65 -4.64 10.70
CA LYS A 30 2.27 -5.92 10.30
C LYS A 30 1.43 -6.65 9.25
N ILE A 31 0.10 -6.68 9.42
CA ILE A 31 -0.83 -7.31 8.49
C ILE A 31 -0.83 -6.60 7.13
N LYS A 32 -0.92 -5.27 7.10
CA LYS A 32 -0.88 -4.51 5.84
C LYS A 32 0.44 -4.71 5.10
N MET A 33 1.55 -4.81 5.82
CA MET A 33 2.87 -5.07 5.24
C MET A 33 2.92 -6.44 4.55
N GLU A 34 2.45 -7.50 5.22
CA GLU A 34 2.38 -8.84 4.61
C GLU A 34 1.47 -8.89 3.38
N ILE A 35 0.32 -8.22 3.42
CA ILE A 35 -0.58 -8.14 2.25
C ILE A 35 0.12 -7.46 1.08
N VAL A 36 0.76 -6.31 1.32
CA VAL A 36 1.48 -5.58 0.27
C VAL A 36 2.68 -6.39 -0.26
N ARG A 37 3.34 -7.18 0.60
CA ARG A 37 4.38 -8.12 0.18
C ARG A 37 3.83 -9.18 -0.79
N ILE A 38 2.73 -9.84 -0.43
CA ILE A 38 2.07 -10.83 -1.30
C ILE A 38 1.67 -10.18 -2.63
N LEU A 39 1.07 -8.99 -2.61
CA LEU A 39 0.70 -8.27 -3.84
C LEU A 39 1.90 -7.99 -4.74
N LYS A 40 3.08 -7.75 -4.17
CA LYS A 40 4.34 -7.58 -4.92
C LYS A 40 4.81 -8.92 -5.50
N ASP A 41 4.83 -9.96 -4.67
CA ASP A 41 5.32 -11.29 -5.05
C ASP A 41 4.48 -11.90 -6.20
N GLU A 42 3.17 -11.67 -6.18
CA GLU A 42 2.22 -12.04 -7.25
C GLU A 42 2.24 -11.06 -8.45
N GLY A 43 3.01 -9.96 -8.38
CA GLY A 43 3.17 -9.01 -9.47
C GLY A 43 2.02 -8.03 -9.71
N PHE A 44 1.09 -7.88 -8.76
CA PHE A 44 -0.02 -6.90 -8.82
C PHE A 44 0.42 -5.45 -8.59
N ILE A 45 1.51 -5.23 -7.87
CA ILE A 45 2.11 -3.91 -7.64
C ILE A 45 3.56 -3.89 -8.08
N ALA A 46 4.11 -2.70 -8.36
CA ALA A 46 5.48 -2.57 -8.84
C ALA A 46 6.49 -2.76 -7.70
N ASN A 47 6.25 -2.08 -6.57
CA ASN A 47 7.10 -2.19 -5.39
C ASN A 47 6.41 -1.59 -4.15
N TYR A 48 7.05 -1.69 -2.99
CA TYR A 48 6.66 -0.95 -1.79
C TYR A 48 7.87 -0.51 -0.96
N LYS A 49 7.69 0.52 -0.13
CA LYS A 49 8.69 1.00 0.84
C LYS A 49 8.02 1.31 2.17
N THR A 50 8.73 1.04 3.27
CA THR A 50 8.29 1.39 4.63
C THR A 50 9.10 2.58 5.13
N PHE A 51 8.41 3.55 5.73
CA PHE A 51 9.02 4.73 6.33
C PHE A 51 8.65 4.77 7.81
N PHE A 52 9.64 4.89 8.68
CA PHE A 52 9.46 5.09 10.11
C PHE A 52 10.07 6.45 10.46
N ALA A 53 9.26 7.39 10.94
CA ALA A 53 9.79 8.64 11.47
C ALA A 53 10.44 8.35 12.85
N ASN A 54 11.59 8.96 13.13
CA ASN A 54 12.30 8.79 14.39
C ASN A 54 11.35 9.05 15.58
N GLY A 55 11.10 8.01 16.38
CA GLY A 55 10.21 8.05 17.55
C GLY A 55 8.74 7.67 17.30
N ASN A 56 8.29 7.54 16.05
CA ASN A 56 6.90 7.18 15.74
C ASN A 56 6.76 5.69 15.38
N LYS A 57 6.19 4.89 16.29
CA LYS A 57 5.87 3.47 16.05
C LYS A 57 4.87 3.26 14.91
N ARG A 58 4.15 4.31 14.50
CA ARG A 58 3.21 4.28 13.37
C ARG A 58 3.92 4.74 12.11
N GLY A 59 4.62 3.81 11.46
CA GLY A 59 5.22 4.04 10.15
C GLY A 59 4.19 4.22 9.03
N THR A 60 4.68 4.40 7.80
CA THR A 60 3.87 4.46 6.57
C THR A 60 4.38 3.43 5.57
N ILE A 61 3.48 2.74 4.88
CA ILE A 61 3.79 1.90 3.73
C ILE A 61 3.43 2.70 2.48
N ARG A 62 4.41 2.93 1.61
CA ARG A 62 4.23 3.50 0.29
C ARG A 62 4.20 2.38 -0.74
N VAL A 63 3.08 2.22 -1.41
CA VAL A 63 2.86 1.23 -2.46
C VAL A 63 3.02 1.93 -3.81
N PHE A 64 3.87 1.39 -4.69
CA PHE A 64 4.05 1.84 -6.06
C PHE A 64 3.21 0.98 -6.99
N LEU A 65 2.31 1.60 -7.75
CA LEU A 65 1.39 0.89 -8.62
C LEU A 65 2.09 0.46 -9.91
N LYS A 66 1.67 -0.67 -10.45
CA LYS A 66 2.13 -1.20 -11.73
C LYS A 66 1.04 -0.95 -12.76
N TYR A 67 1.44 -0.43 -13.91
CA TYR A 67 0.59 -0.29 -15.08
C TYR A 67 1.26 -1.08 -16.20
N SER A 68 0.48 -1.86 -16.93
CA SER A 68 0.93 -2.36 -18.23
C SER A 68 0.85 -1.18 -19.20
N PRO A 69 1.90 -0.89 -19.97
CA PRO A 69 1.70 -0.11 -21.18
C PRO A 69 0.74 -0.89 -22.07
N GLU A 70 -0.30 -0.22 -22.57
CA GLU A 70 -1.12 -0.79 -23.65
C GLU A 70 -0.27 -1.09 -24.89
#